data_AF-A0A0B8PN73-F1
#
_entry.id   AF-A0A0B8PN73-F1
#
_cell.length_a   1.000
_cell.length_b   1.000
_cell.length_c   1.000
_cell.angle_alpha   90.00
_cell.angle_beta   90.00
_cell.angle_gamma   90.00
#
_symmetry.space_group_name_H-M   'P 1'
#
loop_
_entity.id
_entity.type
_entity.pdbx_description
1 polymer ?
#
loop_
_entity_poly.entity_id
_entity_poly.type
_entity_poly.pdbx_seq_one_letter_code
_entity_poly.pdbx_strand_id
1 'polypeptide(L)'
;MYDWFIEKRGRKPANNNENMAGVGEFQSLDEAQETLVLGTVRPDSSNNPWTVDAVKYRNQLIVNLLLQIGCRKGESLNIKTTDIMTGTSGMEVNIWRDPDSKVDPRVNQPCVKTLSRTVEIAPELSEMLEHYILNYRSQVKGANTCPYLFISHQNGARQAVPMSLSALNKVFSELSVKVGFKVKPHGLRHTWNDRFSEAVEEAIETGDVTLEEVEDMRNWLQGWKEGSGSSKVYTRRFKHNKAMQKGLELQKTRLTKQSKLLDDSDDIPR
;
A
#
# COMPACT_ATOMS: atom_id res chain seq x y z
N MET A 1 1.60 12.71 40.66
CA MET A 1 2.00 11.30 40.91
C MET A 1 2.27 10.51 39.63
N TYR A 2 1.62 10.85 38.49
CA TYR A 2 1.91 10.26 37.18
C TYR A 2 3.20 10.76 36.52
N ASP A 3 3.61 12.01 36.77
CA ASP A 3 4.81 12.60 36.14
C ASP A 3 6.12 11.96 36.59
N TRP A 4 6.18 11.44 37.82
CA TRP A 4 7.36 10.76 38.37
C TRP A 4 7.66 9.42 37.66
N PHE A 5 6.64 8.73 37.16
CA PHE A 5 6.83 7.48 36.41
C PHE A 5 7.40 7.70 35.00
N ILE A 6 7.16 8.88 34.41
CA ILE A 6 7.68 9.22 33.07
C ILE A 6 9.15 9.62 33.15
N GLU A 7 9.57 10.31 34.21
CA GLU A 7 10.91 10.85 34.36
C GLU A 7 12.02 9.78 34.52
N LYS A 8 11.68 8.57 34.98
CA LYS A 8 12.63 7.45 35.10
C LYS A 8 12.92 6.69 33.79
N ARG A 9 12.20 6.95 32.70
CA ARG A 9 12.52 6.39 31.38
C ARG A 9 13.50 7.34 30.68
N GLY A 10 14.80 7.04 30.80
CA GLY A 10 15.90 7.93 30.44
C GLY A 10 15.74 8.69 29.10
N ARG A 11 16.24 9.94 29.09
CA ARG A 11 16.26 10.89 27.95
C ARG A 11 17.18 10.49 26.79
N LYS A 12 17.11 9.25 26.30
CA LYS A 12 17.64 8.93 24.96
C LYS A 12 16.42 8.73 24.05
N PRO A 13 16.32 9.44 22.91
CA PRO A 13 15.23 9.19 21.97
C PRO A 13 15.35 7.73 21.54
N ALA A 14 14.33 6.94 21.85
CA ALA A 14 14.24 5.53 21.53
C ALA A 14 14.07 5.39 20.02
N ASN A 15 15.18 5.48 19.28
CA ASN A 15 15.20 5.26 17.84
C ASN A 15 15.30 3.76 17.47
N ASN A 16 15.14 2.87 18.45
CA ASN A 16 14.96 1.45 18.24
C ASN A 16 13.54 1.08 18.64
N ASN A 17 12.78 0.49 17.70
CA ASN A 17 11.43 -0.04 17.87
C ASN A 17 11.26 -1.02 19.06
N GLU A 18 12.35 -1.40 19.72
CA GLU A 18 12.42 -2.33 20.86
C GLU A 18 11.94 -1.71 22.18
N ASN A 19 11.87 -0.37 22.29
CA ASN A 19 11.59 0.34 23.55
C ASN A 19 10.25 1.10 23.59
N MET A 20 9.42 1.02 22.56
CA MET A 20 8.07 1.59 22.59
C MET A 20 7.07 0.52 23.07
N ALA A 21 6.23 0.85 24.05
CA ALA A 21 5.04 0.07 24.33
C ALA A 21 4.08 0.22 23.14
N GLY A 22 3.75 -0.88 22.46
CA GLY A 22 3.03 -0.88 21.17
C GLY A 22 3.92 -1.22 19.97
N VAL A 23 3.37 -1.27 18.75
CA VAL A 23 4.09 -1.75 17.53
C VAL A 23 4.91 -0.66 16.82
N GLY A 24 4.98 0.54 17.40
CA GLY A 24 5.48 1.75 16.72
C GLY A 24 4.46 2.32 15.74
N GLU A 25 4.83 3.39 15.01
CA GLU A 25 3.98 3.95 13.93
C GLU A 25 3.90 2.95 12.77
N PHE A 26 2.71 2.42 12.51
CA PHE A 26 2.43 1.66 11.29
C PHE A 26 2.57 2.57 10.07
N GLN A 27 3.22 2.07 9.02
CA GLN A 27 3.37 2.82 7.77
C GLN A 27 2.13 2.72 6.86
N SER A 28 1.25 1.76 7.11
CA SER A 28 -0.02 1.57 6.41
C SER A 28 -1.05 2.63 6.82
N LEU A 29 -2.00 2.84 5.91
CA LEU A 29 -3.18 3.65 6.17
C LEU A 29 -4.19 2.84 6.99
N ASP A 30 -4.95 3.50 7.85
CA ASP A 30 -6.24 2.96 8.32
C ASP A 30 -7.35 3.21 7.28
N GLU A 31 -8.54 2.66 7.51
CA GLU A 31 -9.67 2.77 6.58
C GLU A 31 -10.13 4.22 6.34
N ALA A 32 -10.09 5.07 7.37
CA ALA A 32 -10.50 6.46 7.26
C ALA A 32 -9.48 7.27 6.45
N GLN A 33 -8.19 7.04 6.70
CA GLN A 33 -7.09 7.62 5.94
C GLN A 33 -7.12 7.16 4.47
N GLU A 34 -7.35 5.87 4.23
CA GLU A 34 -7.48 5.28 2.90
C GLU A 34 -8.65 5.90 2.12
N THR A 35 -9.83 5.98 2.75
CA THR A 35 -11.02 6.62 2.18
C THR A 35 -10.77 8.09 1.84
N LEU A 36 -10.14 8.84 2.76
CA LEU A 36 -9.82 10.25 2.55
C LEU A 36 -8.81 10.43 1.41
N VAL A 37 -7.78 9.58 1.33
CA VAL A 37 -6.80 9.59 0.23
C VAL A 37 -7.51 9.33 -1.11
N LEU A 38 -8.29 8.25 -1.20
CA LEU A 38 -9.00 7.88 -2.43
C LEU A 38 -10.02 8.95 -2.86
N GLY A 39 -10.74 9.54 -1.91
CA GLY A 39 -11.67 10.64 -2.17
C GLY A 39 -10.99 11.95 -2.57
N THR A 40 -9.77 12.20 -2.08
CA THR A 40 -9.00 13.41 -2.42
C THR A 40 -8.41 13.34 -3.83
N VAL A 41 -7.95 12.17 -4.27
CA VAL A 41 -7.28 12.03 -5.57
C VAL A 41 -8.23 11.97 -6.76
N ARG A 42 -9.55 11.86 -6.55
CA ARG A 42 -10.51 11.86 -7.66
C ARG A 42 -10.42 13.19 -8.46
N PRO A 43 -10.48 13.16 -9.80
CA PRO A 43 -10.35 14.34 -10.64
C PRO A 43 -11.45 15.39 -10.44
N ASP A 44 -12.63 14.95 -10.03
CA ASP A 44 -13.81 15.76 -9.72
C ASP A 44 -13.82 16.31 -8.28
N SER A 45 -12.88 15.87 -7.44
CA SER A 45 -12.82 16.28 -6.04
C SER A 45 -12.41 17.75 -5.92
N SER A 46 -13.21 18.55 -5.23
CA SER A 46 -12.84 19.93 -4.85
C SER A 46 -11.61 19.98 -3.94
N ASN A 47 -11.25 18.84 -3.33
CA ASN A 47 -10.07 18.70 -2.50
C ASN A 47 -8.83 18.22 -3.27
N ASN A 48 -8.92 17.95 -4.56
CA ASN A 48 -7.75 17.52 -5.33
C ASN A 48 -6.68 18.63 -5.34
N PRO A 49 -5.43 18.35 -4.95
CA PRO A 49 -4.38 19.38 -4.91
C PRO A 49 -3.85 19.78 -6.29
N TRP A 50 -4.21 19.05 -7.35
CA TRP A 50 -3.75 19.31 -8.71
C TRP A 50 -4.85 19.97 -9.53
N THR A 51 -4.48 20.98 -10.33
CA THR A 51 -5.44 21.77 -11.11
C THR A 51 -5.56 21.31 -12.56
N VAL A 52 -4.47 20.80 -13.16
CA VAL A 52 -4.44 20.34 -14.54
C VAL A 52 -5.03 18.93 -14.64
N ASP A 53 -6.02 18.71 -15.49
CA ASP A 53 -6.73 17.43 -15.57
C ASP A 53 -5.81 16.26 -15.91
N ALA A 54 -4.92 16.40 -16.90
CA ALA A 54 -3.94 15.36 -17.22
C ALA A 54 -3.08 14.95 -15.99
N VAL A 55 -2.79 15.90 -15.10
CA VAL A 55 -2.06 15.63 -13.84
C VAL A 55 -2.97 14.95 -12.82
N LYS A 56 -4.23 15.37 -12.68
CA LYS A 56 -5.20 14.74 -11.78
C LYS A 56 -5.41 13.28 -12.13
N TYR A 57 -5.75 12.96 -13.38
CA TYR A 57 -6.00 11.58 -13.82
C TYR A 57 -4.76 10.70 -13.72
N ARG A 58 -3.58 11.23 -14.11
CA ARG A 58 -2.31 10.50 -13.92
C ARG A 58 -2.08 10.17 -12.45
N ASN A 59 -2.24 11.15 -11.56
CA ASN A 59 -1.92 10.98 -10.15
C ASN A 59 -2.96 10.12 -9.42
N GLN A 60 -4.25 10.20 -9.80
CA GLN A 60 -5.28 9.26 -9.36
C GLN A 60 -4.88 7.82 -9.71
N LEU A 61 -4.48 7.59 -10.97
CA LEU A 61 -4.06 6.27 -11.42
C LEU A 61 -2.82 5.77 -10.68
N ILE A 62 -1.81 6.63 -10.43
CA ILE A 62 -0.63 6.27 -9.64
C ILE A 62 -1.02 5.78 -8.24
N VAL A 63 -1.89 6.52 -7.55
CA VAL A 63 -2.29 6.18 -6.16
C VAL A 63 -3.11 4.89 -6.15
N ASN A 64 -4.09 4.75 -7.04
CA ASN A 64 -4.90 3.54 -7.12
C ASN A 64 -4.05 2.33 -7.51
N LEU A 65 -3.18 2.44 -8.51
CA LEU A 65 -2.28 1.35 -8.91
C LEU A 65 -1.40 0.89 -7.73
N LEU A 66 -0.74 1.82 -7.03
CA LEU A 66 0.11 1.47 -5.89
C LEU A 66 -0.67 0.80 -4.75
N LEU A 67 -1.91 1.22 -4.52
CA LEU A 67 -2.76 0.69 -3.46
C LEU A 67 -3.38 -0.66 -3.82
N GLN A 68 -3.85 -0.84 -5.07
CA GLN A 68 -4.60 -2.02 -5.51
C GLN A 68 -3.71 -3.23 -5.82
N ILE A 69 -2.51 -3.02 -6.38
CA ILE A 69 -1.57 -4.11 -6.70
C ILE A 69 -0.35 -4.14 -5.78
N GLY A 70 -0.30 -3.24 -4.80
CA GLY A 70 0.78 -3.15 -3.82
C GLY A 70 2.17 -2.96 -4.43
N CYS A 71 2.31 -2.46 -5.66
CA CYS A 71 3.60 -2.37 -6.33
C CYS A 71 4.51 -1.31 -5.69
N ARG A 72 5.82 -1.44 -5.88
CA ARG A 72 6.78 -0.44 -5.41
C ARG A 72 6.74 0.77 -6.34
N LYS A 73 7.08 1.96 -5.82
CA LYS A 73 7.21 3.18 -6.65
C LYS A 73 8.16 3.04 -7.85
N GLY A 74 9.18 2.18 -7.74
CA GLY A 74 10.09 1.91 -8.84
C GLY A 74 9.44 1.04 -9.92
N GLU A 75 8.68 0.03 -9.49
CA GLU A 75 7.88 -0.84 -10.37
C GLU A 75 6.83 0.00 -11.11
N SER A 76 6.08 0.84 -10.40
CA SER A 76 5.03 1.67 -11.01
C SER A 76 5.56 2.60 -12.11
N LEU A 77 6.78 3.13 -11.95
CA LEU A 77 7.40 4.03 -12.94
C LEU A 77 8.06 3.31 -14.12
N ASN A 78 8.15 1.98 -14.09
CA ASN A 78 8.74 1.16 -15.15
C ASN A 78 7.71 0.43 -16.01
N ILE A 79 6.45 0.42 -15.60
CA ILE A 79 5.36 -0.12 -16.41
C ILE A 79 5.31 0.66 -17.73
N LYS A 80 5.30 -0.08 -18.83
CA LYS A 80 5.12 0.42 -20.20
C LYS A 80 3.67 0.20 -20.64
N THR A 81 3.21 0.95 -21.65
CA THR A 81 1.87 0.74 -22.19
C THR A 81 1.69 -0.64 -22.81
N THR A 82 2.78 -1.26 -23.28
CA THR A 82 2.81 -2.64 -23.81
C THR A 82 2.80 -3.71 -22.74
N ASP A 83 2.95 -3.34 -21.47
CA ASP A 83 2.92 -4.28 -20.34
C ASP A 83 1.49 -4.52 -19.83
N ILE A 84 0.50 -3.77 -20.34
CA ILE A 84 -0.92 -4.00 -20.09
C ILE A 84 -1.44 -4.95 -21.17
N MET A 85 -1.98 -6.08 -20.75
CA MET A 85 -2.41 -7.15 -21.65
C MET A 85 -3.71 -7.77 -21.18
N THR A 86 -4.44 -8.40 -22.10
CA THR A 86 -5.56 -9.27 -21.75
C THR A 86 -5.02 -10.59 -21.22
N GLY A 87 -5.36 -10.86 -19.96
CA GLY A 87 -5.06 -12.09 -19.23
C GLY A 87 -6.17 -13.13 -19.34
N THR A 88 -6.12 -14.12 -18.45
CA THR A 88 -7.10 -15.22 -18.43
C THR A 88 -8.45 -14.76 -17.84
N SER A 89 -8.42 -13.96 -16.77
CA SER A 89 -9.61 -13.55 -16.01
C SER A 89 -9.98 -12.08 -16.19
N GLY A 90 -9.17 -11.32 -16.93
CA GLY A 90 -9.34 -9.87 -17.07
C GLY A 90 -8.09 -9.21 -17.63
N MET A 91 -7.91 -7.92 -17.36
CA MET A 91 -6.67 -7.23 -17.71
C MET A 91 -5.57 -7.55 -16.71
N GLU A 92 -4.35 -7.63 -17.19
CA GLU A 92 -3.14 -7.91 -16.42
C GLU A 92 -2.08 -6.84 -16.68
N VAL A 93 -1.25 -6.59 -15.67
CA VAL A 93 -0.07 -5.73 -15.78
C VAL A 93 1.18 -6.55 -15.51
N ASN A 94 2.08 -6.58 -16.49
CA ASN A 94 3.39 -7.18 -16.35
C ASN A 94 4.38 -6.19 -15.71
N ILE A 95 4.94 -6.57 -14.58
CA ILE A 95 6.01 -5.82 -13.91
C ILE A 95 7.33 -6.52 -14.22
N TRP A 96 8.09 -5.97 -15.16
CA TRP A 96 9.38 -6.52 -15.57
C TRP A 96 10.54 -5.98 -14.74
N ARG A 97 11.43 -6.88 -14.33
CA ARG A 97 12.75 -6.53 -13.82
C ARG A 97 13.71 -6.25 -14.99
N ASP A 98 13.85 -4.98 -15.34
CA ASP A 98 14.75 -4.49 -16.39
C ASP A 98 15.78 -3.51 -15.79
N PRO A 99 16.83 -4.00 -15.12
CA PRO A 99 17.87 -3.15 -14.56
C PRO A 99 18.75 -2.56 -15.67
N ASP A 100 19.16 -1.30 -15.50
CA ASP A 100 20.10 -0.59 -16.40
C ASP A 100 19.61 -0.52 -17.86
N SER A 101 18.30 -0.33 -18.03
CA SER A 101 17.64 -0.28 -19.33
C SER A 101 18.22 0.86 -20.17
N LYS A 102 18.85 0.53 -21.30
CA LYS A 102 19.48 1.53 -22.21
C LYS A 102 18.46 2.47 -22.86
N VAL A 103 17.20 2.06 -22.89
CA VAL A 103 16.09 2.85 -23.46
C VAL A 103 15.47 3.81 -22.43
N ASP A 104 15.84 3.72 -21.16
CA ASP A 104 15.39 4.65 -20.13
C ASP A 104 16.25 5.92 -20.13
N PRO A 105 15.72 7.09 -20.52
CA PRO A 105 16.48 8.33 -20.56
C PRO A 105 16.68 8.96 -19.18
N ARG A 106 16.10 8.41 -18.10
CA ARG A 106 16.18 9.00 -16.76
C ARG A 106 17.57 8.78 -16.16
N VAL A 107 18.20 9.86 -15.70
CA VAL A 107 19.48 9.81 -14.97
C VAL A 107 19.39 8.91 -13.74
N ASN A 108 18.30 9.04 -12.99
CA ASN A 108 17.99 8.19 -11.84
C ASN A 108 16.92 7.18 -12.26
N GLN A 109 17.34 6.09 -12.89
CA GLN A 109 16.43 5.03 -13.32
C GLN A 109 15.72 4.41 -12.09
N PRO A 110 14.39 4.26 -12.12
CA PRO A 110 13.70 3.46 -11.12
C PRO A 110 14.10 2.00 -11.30
N CYS A 111 14.50 1.33 -10.21
CA CYS A 111 14.86 -0.09 -10.27
C CYS A 111 13.74 -0.95 -9.70
N VAL A 112 13.45 -2.06 -10.38
CA VAL A 112 12.68 -3.17 -9.80
C VAL A 112 13.62 -3.96 -8.90
N LYS A 113 13.39 -3.87 -7.59
CA LYS A 113 14.30 -4.44 -6.58
C LYS A 113 14.35 -5.96 -6.62
N THR A 114 13.26 -6.60 -7.02
CA THR A 114 13.06 -8.04 -6.85
C THR A 114 12.59 -8.67 -8.17
N LEU A 115 11.83 -9.77 -8.13
CA LEU A 115 11.47 -10.55 -9.31
C LEU A 115 10.45 -9.83 -10.19
N SER A 116 10.46 -10.16 -11.48
CA SER A 116 9.35 -9.84 -12.38
C SER A 116 8.10 -10.59 -11.92
N ARG A 117 6.92 -10.02 -12.18
CA ARG A 117 5.64 -10.67 -11.90
C ARG A 117 4.52 -10.13 -12.78
N THR A 118 3.45 -10.89 -12.90
CA THR A 118 2.20 -10.46 -13.53
C THR A 118 1.13 -10.36 -12.47
N VAL A 119 0.30 -9.32 -12.54
CA VAL A 119 -0.79 -9.08 -11.60
C VAL A 119 -2.06 -8.75 -12.38
N GLU A 120 -3.14 -9.47 -12.10
CA GLU A 120 -4.48 -9.13 -12.60
C GLU A 120 -4.97 -7.83 -11.96
N ILE A 121 -5.70 -7.03 -12.74
CA ILE A 121 -6.28 -5.76 -12.28
C ILE A 121 -7.80 -5.79 -12.41
N ALA A 122 -8.46 -5.21 -11.42
CA ALA A 122 -9.91 -5.05 -11.42
C ALA A 122 -10.38 -4.19 -12.61
N PRO A 123 -11.60 -4.40 -13.13
CA PRO A 123 -12.15 -3.62 -14.24
C PRO A 123 -12.05 -2.10 -14.02
N GLU A 124 -12.32 -1.62 -12.81
CA GLU A 124 -12.27 -0.20 -12.47
C GLU A 124 -10.85 0.37 -12.60
N LEU A 125 -9.83 -0.39 -12.22
CA LEU A 125 -8.44 0.03 -12.38
C LEU A 125 -8.03 0.00 -13.86
N SER A 126 -8.54 -0.98 -14.64
CA SER A 126 -8.35 -1.03 -16.09
C SER A 126 -8.96 0.19 -16.77
N GLU A 127 -10.19 0.56 -16.41
CA GLU A 127 -10.87 1.74 -16.93
C GLU A 127 -10.11 3.03 -16.63
N MET A 128 -9.60 3.19 -15.38
CA MET A 128 -8.75 4.34 -15.03
C MET A 128 -7.49 4.40 -15.91
N LEU A 129 -6.88 3.24 -16.17
CA LEU A 129 -5.68 3.11 -16.96
C LEU A 129 -5.94 3.48 -18.43
N GLU A 130 -6.96 2.88 -19.03
CA GLU A 130 -7.37 3.16 -20.42
C GLU A 130 -7.78 4.62 -20.59
N HIS A 131 -8.59 5.15 -19.68
CA HIS A 131 -9.03 6.53 -19.71
C HIS A 131 -7.85 7.50 -19.68
N TYR A 132 -6.86 7.26 -18.81
CA TYR A 132 -5.64 8.06 -18.78
C TYR A 132 -4.82 7.95 -20.08
N ILE A 133 -4.64 6.74 -20.61
CA ILE A 133 -3.85 6.51 -21.84
C ILE A 133 -4.50 7.23 -23.04
N LEU A 134 -5.80 7.03 -23.23
CA LEU A 134 -6.52 7.49 -24.41
C LEU A 134 -6.80 8.99 -24.40
N ASN A 135 -7.12 9.57 -23.24
CA ASN A 135 -7.59 10.96 -23.19
C ASN A 135 -6.51 11.97 -22.79
N TYR A 136 -5.45 11.54 -22.09
CA TYR A 136 -4.44 12.46 -21.55
C TYR A 136 -3.03 12.13 -22.00
N ARG A 137 -2.59 10.88 -21.87
CA ARG A 137 -1.23 10.46 -22.26
C ARG A 137 -1.02 10.64 -23.77
N SER A 138 -1.98 10.19 -24.58
CA SER A 138 -1.96 10.28 -26.06
C SER A 138 -1.81 11.70 -26.59
N GLN A 139 -2.26 12.71 -25.83
CA GLN A 139 -2.25 14.12 -26.23
C GLN A 139 -0.86 14.77 -26.11
N VAL A 140 0.09 14.11 -25.42
CA VAL A 140 1.45 14.63 -25.28
C VAL A 140 2.24 14.36 -26.56
N LYS A 141 2.85 15.40 -27.13
CA LYS A 141 3.69 15.29 -28.34
C LYS A 141 4.80 14.25 -28.13
N GLY A 142 4.86 13.22 -28.99
CA GLY A 142 5.83 12.14 -28.89
C GLY A 142 5.47 11.04 -27.88
N ALA A 143 4.24 10.98 -27.37
CA ALA A 143 3.80 9.93 -26.45
C ALA A 143 3.91 8.50 -27.02
N ASN A 144 3.89 8.35 -28.35
CA ASN A 144 4.08 7.08 -29.04
C ASN A 144 5.54 6.59 -29.04
N THR A 145 6.52 7.47 -28.85
CA THR A 145 7.95 7.10 -28.78
C THR A 145 8.46 6.94 -27.36
N CYS A 146 7.69 7.40 -26.37
CA CYS A 146 7.93 7.09 -24.96
C CYS A 146 7.16 5.81 -24.60
N PRO A 147 7.80 4.71 -24.19
CA PRO A 147 7.07 3.46 -23.90
C PRO A 147 6.38 3.47 -22.52
N TYR A 148 6.83 4.31 -21.59
CA TYR A 148 6.40 4.29 -20.20
C TYR A 148 4.96 4.77 -20.01
N LEU A 149 4.22 4.12 -19.11
CA LEU A 149 2.84 4.47 -18.78
C LEU A 149 2.74 5.90 -18.24
N PHE A 150 3.49 6.22 -17.20
CA PHE A 150 3.49 7.55 -16.58
C PHE A 150 4.52 8.47 -17.23
N ILE A 151 4.03 9.56 -17.81
CA ILE A 151 4.84 10.60 -18.45
C ILE A 151 4.64 11.95 -17.78
N SER A 152 5.56 12.88 -18.05
CA SER A 152 5.46 14.26 -17.62
C SER A 152 4.38 15.00 -18.42
N HIS A 153 3.57 15.78 -17.72
CA HIS A 153 2.55 16.69 -18.27
C HIS A 153 2.92 18.17 -18.03
N GLN A 154 4.21 18.47 -17.94
CA GLN A 154 4.67 19.86 -17.73
C GLN A 154 4.28 20.75 -18.92
N ASN A 155 3.75 21.94 -18.63
CA ASN A 155 3.41 22.95 -19.63
C ASN A 155 4.65 23.28 -20.47
N GLY A 156 4.59 22.99 -21.77
CA GLY A 156 5.68 23.26 -22.71
C GLY A 156 6.71 22.14 -22.87
N ALA A 157 6.47 20.93 -22.32
CA ALA A 157 7.28 19.77 -22.64
C ALA A 157 7.27 19.51 -24.16
N ARG A 158 8.40 19.76 -24.83
CA ARG A 158 8.54 19.62 -26.29
C ARG A 158 8.40 18.18 -26.76
N GLN A 159 8.52 17.22 -25.84
CA GLN A 159 8.42 15.78 -26.08
C GLN A 159 7.91 15.06 -24.81
N ALA A 160 7.25 13.93 -24.99
CA ALA A 160 6.91 13.00 -23.90
C ALA A 160 8.19 12.44 -23.25
N VAL A 161 8.32 12.69 -21.95
CA VAL A 161 9.40 12.13 -21.12
C VAL A 161 8.81 11.29 -20.00
N PRO A 162 9.44 10.16 -19.64
CA PRO A 162 8.97 9.34 -18.54
C PRO A 162 8.99 10.10 -17.23
N MET A 163 8.01 9.84 -16.38
CA MET A 163 7.92 10.43 -15.06
C MET A 163 9.11 9.99 -14.19
N SER A 164 9.72 10.95 -13.50
CA SER A 164 10.87 10.71 -12.62
C SER A 164 10.44 10.27 -11.22
N LEU A 165 11.37 9.67 -10.47
CA LEU A 165 11.19 9.40 -9.03
C LEU A 165 10.93 10.67 -8.22
N SER A 166 11.56 11.79 -8.57
CA SER A 166 11.34 13.08 -7.88
C SER A 166 9.93 13.60 -8.13
N ALA A 167 9.42 13.48 -9.35
CA ALA A 167 8.04 13.85 -9.68
C ALA A 167 7.04 12.97 -8.92
N LEU A 168 7.27 11.66 -8.83
CA LEU A 168 6.41 10.78 -8.03
C LEU A 168 6.46 11.14 -6.55
N ASN A 169 7.64 11.38 -5.97
CA ASN A 169 7.74 11.82 -4.58
C ASN A 169 7.00 13.16 -4.35
N LYS A 170 7.03 14.07 -5.33
CA LYS A 170 6.29 15.35 -5.27
C LYS A 170 4.78 15.13 -5.19
N VAL A 171 4.22 14.22 -6.00
CA VAL A 171 2.79 13.83 -5.92
C VAL A 171 2.41 13.47 -4.49
N PHE A 172 3.19 12.60 -3.84
CA PHE A 172 2.90 12.16 -2.47
C PHE A 172 3.14 13.26 -1.42
N SER A 173 4.08 14.17 -1.65
CA SER A 173 4.28 15.34 -0.79
C SER A 173 3.09 16.28 -0.84
N GLU A 174 2.58 16.60 -2.04
CA GLU A 174 1.41 17.46 -2.23
C GLU A 174 0.15 16.81 -1.66
N LEU A 175 -0.04 15.51 -1.89
CA LEU A 175 -1.14 14.75 -1.32
C LEU A 175 -1.07 14.77 0.22
N SER A 176 0.10 14.55 0.81
CA SER A 176 0.28 14.56 2.28
C SER A 176 -0.13 15.90 2.89
N VAL A 177 0.29 17.01 2.26
CA VAL A 177 -0.10 18.36 2.69
C VAL A 177 -1.62 18.51 2.62
N LYS A 178 -2.24 18.03 1.54
CA LYS A 178 -3.69 18.18 1.33
C LYS A 178 -4.53 17.36 2.31
N VAL A 179 -4.13 16.12 2.64
CA VAL A 179 -4.88 15.26 3.57
C VAL A 179 -4.54 15.50 5.04
N GLY A 180 -3.49 16.27 5.33
CA GLY A 180 -3.10 16.62 6.71
C GLY A 180 -2.30 15.54 7.46
N PHE A 181 -1.88 14.48 6.77
CA PHE A 181 -1.02 13.42 7.32
C PHE A 181 -0.07 12.87 6.26
N LYS A 182 0.95 12.13 6.71
CA LYS A 182 2.03 11.67 5.84
C LYS A 182 1.59 10.47 4.98
N VAL A 183 1.46 10.67 3.68
CA VAL A 183 1.21 9.62 2.69
C VAL A 183 2.50 9.32 1.94
N LYS A 184 2.92 8.05 1.91
CA LYS A 184 4.12 7.61 1.19
C LYS A 184 3.77 6.48 0.23
N PRO A 185 4.47 6.37 -0.93
CA PRO A 185 4.28 5.22 -1.83
C PRO A 185 4.47 3.88 -1.11
N HIS A 186 5.46 3.81 -0.21
CA HIS A 186 5.71 2.58 0.55
C HIS A 186 4.58 2.27 1.55
N GLY A 187 3.94 3.30 2.10
CA GLY A 187 2.79 3.14 2.99
C GLY A 187 1.61 2.48 2.30
N LEU A 188 1.33 2.82 1.03
CA LEU A 188 0.27 2.16 0.25
C LEU A 188 0.54 0.67 0.04
N ARG A 189 1.81 0.28 -0.18
CA ARG A 189 2.19 -1.14 -0.23
C ARG A 189 2.01 -1.85 1.13
N HIS A 190 2.27 -1.15 2.24
CA HIS A 190 1.93 -1.68 3.56
C HIS A 190 0.42 -1.87 3.72
N THR A 191 -0.38 -0.88 3.31
CA THR A 191 -1.84 -0.98 3.32
C THR A 191 -2.31 -2.20 2.52
N TRP A 192 -1.84 -2.37 1.29
CA TRP A 192 -2.18 -3.55 0.48
C TRP A 192 -1.88 -4.88 1.21
N ASN A 193 -0.73 -4.98 1.88
CA ASN A 193 -0.36 -6.20 2.59
C ASN A 193 -1.21 -6.44 3.84
N ASP A 194 -1.63 -5.39 4.53
CA ASP A 194 -2.57 -5.49 5.66
C ASP A 194 -3.92 -5.98 5.14
N ARG A 195 -4.47 -5.36 4.09
CA ARG A 195 -5.74 -5.77 3.43
C ARG A 195 -5.69 -7.21 2.93
N PHE A 196 -4.58 -7.61 2.30
CA PHE A 196 -4.39 -9.00 1.87
C PHE A 196 -4.41 -9.97 3.06
N SER A 197 -3.85 -9.58 4.21
CA SER A 197 -3.88 -10.43 5.42
C SER A 197 -5.30 -10.55 5.99
N GLU A 198 -6.06 -9.46 5.95
CA GLU A 198 -7.47 -9.44 6.36
C GLU A 198 -8.32 -10.33 5.41
N ALA A 199 -8.09 -10.24 4.09
CA ALA A 199 -8.86 -10.98 3.09
C ALA A 199 -8.66 -12.50 3.13
N VAL A 200 -7.52 -12.98 3.59
CA VAL A 200 -7.21 -14.43 3.69
C VAL A 200 -7.48 -15.00 5.07
N GLU A 201 -7.90 -14.17 6.04
CA GLU A 201 -8.07 -14.61 7.43
C GLU A 201 -9.13 -15.70 7.56
N GLU A 202 -10.30 -15.51 6.97
CA GLU A 202 -11.39 -16.50 6.99
C GLU A 202 -10.95 -17.83 6.39
N ALA A 203 -10.28 -17.80 5.22
CA ALA A 203 -9.81 -19.00 4.54
C ALA A 203 -8.74 -19.78 5.34
N ILE A 204 -7.94 -19.08 6.15
CA ILE A 204 -7.02 -19.74 7.10
C ILE A 204 -7.81 -20.37 8.26
N GLU A 205 -8.84 -19.69 8.76
CA GLU A 205 -9.64 -20.17 9.91
C GLU A 205 -10.53 -21.36 9.56
N THR A 206 -11.07 -21.41 8.35
CA THR A 206 -11.83 -22.55 7.81
C THR A 206 -10.92 -23.72 7.41
N GLY A 207 -9.62 -23.47 7.25
CA GLY A 207 -8.64 -24.46 6.79
C GLY A 207 -8.64 -24.66 5.27
N ASP A 208 -9.25 -23.75 4.51
CA ASP A 208 -9.24 -23.77 3.03
C ASP A 208 -7.85 -23.49 2.46
N VAL A 209 -7.05 -22.68 3.17
CA VAL A 209 -5.65 -22.40 2.86
C VAL A 209 -4.77 -22.47 4.10
N THR A 210 -3.55 -22.94 3.93
CA THR A 210 -2.54 -22.92 4.98
C THR A 210 -1.83 -21.57 5.06
N LEU A 211 -1.21 -21.31 6.21
CA LEU A 211 -0.36 -20.11 6.38
C LEU A 211 0.82 -20.09 5.41
N GLU A 212 1.34 -21.26 5.01
CA GLU A 212 2.43 -21.37 4.06
C GLU A 212 1.99 -20.96 2.66
N GLU A 213 0.85 -21.50 2.18
CA GLU A 213 0.26 -21.14 0.90
C GLU A 213 -0.06 -19.64 0.81
N VAL A 214 -0.58 -19.04 1.89
CA VAL A 214 -0.85 -17.60 1.94
C VAL A 214 0.43 -16.77 1.82
N GLU A 215 1.53 -17.21 2.44
CA GLU A 215 2.81 -16.52 2.35
C GLU A 215 3.42 -16.67 0.94
N ASP A 216 3.22 -17.80 0.28
CA ASP A 216 3.63 -18.02 -1.11
C ASP A 216 2.84 -17.17 -2.09
N MET A 217 1.51 -17.12 -1.94
CA MET A 217 0.63 -16.22 -2.70
C MET A 217 1.09 -14.77 -2.54
N ARG A 218 1.37 -14.35 -1.29
CA ARG A 218 1.88 -13.01 -0.99
C ARG A 218 3.22 -12.77 -1.67
N ASN A 219 4.17 -13.71 -1.57
CA ASN A 219 5.48 -13.59 -2.20
C ASN A 219 5.36 -13.43 -3.72
N TRP A 220 4.50 -14.22 -4.36
CA TRP A 220 4.21 -14.14 -5.78
C TRP A 220 3.65 -12.76 -6.18
N LEU A 221 2.56 -12.35 -5.54
CA LEU A 221 1.86 -11.08 -5.81
C LEU A 221 2.72 -9.84 -5.50
N GLN A 222 3.68 -9.97 -4.58
CA GLN A 222 4.57 -8.89 -4.17
C GLN A 222 5.96 -8.96 -4.84
N GLY A 223 6.21 -9.99 -5.65
CA GLY A 223 7.43 -10.23 -6.41
C GLY A 223 8.64 -10.49 -5.52
N TRP A 224 8.46 -11.08 -4.35
CA TRP A 224 9.54 -11.43 -3.43
C TRP A 224 10.15 -12.78 -3.77
N LYS A 225 11.46 -12.89 -3.54
CA LYS A 225 12.11 -14.19 -3.58
C LYS A 225 11.59 -15.02 -2.39
N GLU A 226 11.21 -16.25 -2.68
CA GLU A 226 10.84 -17.24 -1.68
C GLU A 226 11.93 -17.36 -0.60
N GLY A 227 11.52 -17.49 0.66
CA GLY A 227 12.45 -17.54 1.80
C GLY A 227 13.16 -16.23 2.15
N SER A 228 12.92 -15.11 1.45
CA SER A 228 13.58 -13.82 1.76
C SER A 228 13.21 -13.21 3.11
N GLY A 229 12.15 -13.72 3.76
CA GLY A 229 11.61 -13.17 5.01
C GLY A 229 10.94 -11.80 4.86
N SER A 230 10.84 -11.27 3.63
CA SER A 230 10.26 -9.95 3.35
C SER A 230 8.82 -9.86 3.84
N SER A 231 8.03 -10.92 3.68
CA SER A 231 6.64 -11.03 4.12
C SER A 231 6.45 -10.86 5.63
N LYS A 232 7.42 -11.28 6.45
CA LYS A 232 7.38 -11.17 7.91
C LYS A 232 7.31 -9.73 8.40
N VAL A 233 7.84 -8.78 7.63
CA VAL A 233 7.76 -7.35 7.94
C VAL A 233 6.32 -6.84 7.80
N TYR A 234 5.58 -7.37 6.83
CA TYR A 234 4.23 -6.91 6.49
C TYR A 234 3.12 -7.62 7.26
N THR A 235 3.37 -8.81 7.82
CA THR A 235 2.37 -9.49 8.68
C THR A 235 2.38 -9.01 10.14
N ARG A 236 3.25 -8.04 10.50
CA ARG A 236 3.41 -7.60 11.89
C ARG A 236 2.15 -6.97 12.47
N ARG A 237 1.47 -6.09 11.72
CA ARG A 237 0.24 -5.41 12.17
C ARG A 237 -0.88 -6.42 12.38
N PHE A 238 -1.11 -7.27 11.38
CA PHE A 238 -2.09 -8.35 11.44
C PHE A 238 -1.86 -9.26 12.66
N LYS A 239 -0.63 -9.78 12.83
CA LYS A 239 -0.27 -10.64 13.97
C LYS A 239 -0.47 -9.93 15.31
N HIS A 240 -0.12 -8.64 15.40
CA HIS A 240 -0.34 -7.87 16.61
C HIS A 240 -1.82 -7.68 16.93
N ASN A 241 -2.63 -7.28 15.94
CA ASN A 241 -4.07 -7.08 16.13
C ASN A 241 -4.75 -8.38 16.58
N LYS A 242 -4.39 -9.51 15.95
CA LYS A 242 -4.89 -10.84 16.34
C LYS A 242 -4.48 -11.21 17.77
N ALA A 243 -3.23 -10.94 18.14
CA ALA A 243 -2.76 -11.16 19.52
C ALA A 243 -3.52 -10.30 20.54
N MET A 244 -3.79 -9.03 20.22
CA MET A 244 -4.55 -8.13 21.10
C MET A 244 -6.01 -8.56 21.23
N GLN A 245 -6.65 -8.95 20.14
CA GLN A 245 -8.02 -9.46 20.13
C GLN A 245 -8.13 -10.73 20.98
N LYS A 246 -7.23 -11.70 20.80
CA LYS A 246 -7.20 -12.94 21.60
C LYS A 246 -6.90 -12.67 23.07
N GLY A 247 -6.01 -11.74 23.37
CA GLY A 247 -5.76 -11.29 24.74
C GLY A 247 -6.99 -10.68 25.40
N LEU A 248 -7.78 -9.89 24.67
CA LEU A 248 -9.04 -9.31 25.16
C LEU A 248 -10.14 -10.36 25.32
N GLU A 249 -10.25 -11.31 24.39
CA GLU A 249 -11.19 -12.43 24.46
C GLU A 249 -10.94 -13.29 25.71
N LEU A 250 -9.68 -13.57 26.03
CA LEU A 250 -9.29 -14.27 27.25
C LEU A 250 -9.70 -13.50 28.51
N GLN A 251 -9.49 -12.18 28.53
CA GLN A 251 -9.91 -11.32 29.65
C GLN A 251 -11.41 -11.35 29.86
N LYS A 252 -12.20 -11.14 28.79
CA LYS A 252 -13.67 -11.21 28.84
C LYS A 252 -14.15 -12.57 29.36
N THR A 253 -13.59 -13.65 28.85
CA THR A 253 -13.95 -15.02 29.27
C THR A 253 -13.65 -15.25 30.75
N ARG A 254 -12.50 -14.78 31.25
CA ARG A 254 -12.12 -14.90 32.66
C ARG A 254 -13.03 -14.09 33.57
N LEU A 255 -13.34 -12.85 33.19
CA LEU A 255 -14.24 -11.99 33.97
C LEU A 255 -15.65 -12.59 34.05
N THR A 256 -16.18 -13.12 32.94
CA THR A 256 -17.49 -13.78 32.95
C THR A 256 -17.50 -15.02 33.85
N LYS A 257 -16.44 -15.83 33.85
CA LYS A 257 -16.31 -16.97 34.77
C LYS A 257 -16.19 -16.54 36.22
N GLN A 258 -15.42 -15.48 36.49
CA GLN A 258 -15.22 -14.94 37.84
C GLN A 258 -16.53 -14.39 38.41
N SER A 259 -17.33 -13.65 37.62
CA SER A 259 -18.64 -13.16 38.04
C SER A 259 -19.54 -14.30 38.48
N LYS A 260 -19.66 -15.36 37.65
CA LYS A 260 -20.49 -16.52 37.97
C LYS A 260 -20.08 -17.22 39.27
N LEU A 261 -18.77 -17.40 39.48
CA LEU A 261 -18.25 -18.01 40.71
C LEU A 261 -18.52 -17.18 41.97
N LEU A 262 -18.51 -15.85 41.85
CA LEU A 262 -18.81 -14.95 42.95
C LEU A 262 -20.32 -14.96 43.26
N ASP A 263 -21.16 -14.91 42.23
CA ASP A 263 -22.63 -14.99 42.36
C ASP A 263 -23.06 -16.32 43.00
N ASP A 264 -22.47 -17.45 42.60
CA ASP A 264 -22.76 -18.79 43.17
C ASP A 264 -22.28 -18.94 44.63
N SER A 265 -21.35 -18.10 45.09
CA SER A 265 -20.79 -18.15 46.45
C SER A 265 -21.59 -17.33 47.47
N ASP A 266 -22.39 -16.37 47.01
CA ASP A 266 -23.26 -15.55 47.85
C ASP A 266 -24.60 -16.24 48.19
N ASP A 267 -24.93 -17.34 47.50
CA ASP A 267 -26.16 -18.14 47.70
C ASP A 267 -26.01 -19.28 48.73
N ILE A 268 -24.89 -19.35 49.46
CA ILE A 268 -24.69 -20.33 50.54
C ILE A 268 -25.36 -19.81 51.83
N PRO A 269 -26.43 -20.44 52.34
CA PRO A 269 -27.05 -20.02 53.59
C PRO A 269 -26.05 -20.13 54.75
N ARG A 270 -25.89 -19.05 55.52
CA ARG A 270 -25.09 -19.03 56.75
C ARG A 270 -25.63 -19.97 57.82
#